data_AF-A0AAN6M0I3-F1
#
_entry.id   AF-A0AAN6M0I3-F1
#
_cell.length_a   1.000
_cell.length_b   1.000
_cell.length_c   1.000
_cell.angle_alpha   90.00
_cell.angle_beta   90.00
_cell.angle_gamma   90.00
#
_symmetry.space_group_name_H-M   'P 1'
#
loop_
_entity.id
_entity.type
_entity.pdbx_description
1 polymer ?
#
loop_
_entity_poly.entity_id
_entity_poly.type
_entity_poly.pdbx_seq_one_letter_code
_entity_poly.pdbx_strand_id
1 'polypeptide(L)'
;MVDPGKAWNGPIGLAGSKYASPNRRREVAALLAANPELQAKKDAESIFTNREQTDVAKQPEHNPNDVLQLAQAQKEAVEQEVARHTQEVERTVSNAYTVTRQLLDMIRNSILKQCPDTADASLRTVGSIWTELETLCDIAQKAKDVVPPFMEKGREHTRLIVAAKIQETHGDYEQDLKRNDKRTELVKEQNSGQLQASKDVEAAYTQKNTDQQERLTRTLLDLGLLKEELGLTKDQLTTAKSAEQEASKLVEKLQKDADVLIQSKISLAADNDRLYSALKDAETKLKFSEENVSEKYGKMIREVSEKLEEEQQKAAAVSKDLGILRKAQDTAKQELEKIKSEYNSLSDKYKYQSRAYGKLSEDLEEQTKKAKTLQTELSKLEQQKNEAEKQRDRANWLRETLSKQHAALKEANEAELKQFKRTTFDKMQEFYADVKASEEKNDALKKVNDELVMENDDFRAKLLQLDSISAANKKADAEIATLRATIQNMATPTTATSSLADTTGYHTELQNVQEELKVVKTEGDRWQTLATKAMIEYRALAERNKKYQHIEEQLAAAQAENNQLKAQGIVPPAGGDPDPDAHDATYWREKYQKLLEDTTG
;
A
#
# COMPACT_ATOMS: atom_id res chain seq x y z
N MET A 1 -37.45 -7.37 -86.84
CA MET A 1 -38.04 -8.23 -87.89
C MET A 1 -39.02 -7.39 -88.66
N VAL A 2 -38.99 -7.43 -90.00
CA VAL A 2 -39.90 -6.74 -90.93
C VAL A 2 -40.05 -7.62 -92.18
N ASP A 3 -41.22 -7.63 -92.82
CA ASP A 3 -41.56 -8.52 -93.94
C ASP A 3 -40.79 -8.27 -95.25
N PRO A 4 -40.27 -9.32 -95.92
CA PRO A 4 -39.73 -9.26 -97.27
C PRO A 4 -40.83 -9.54 -98.32
N GLY A 5 -41.71 -8.56 -98.58
CA GLY A 5 -42.99 -8.84 -99.28
C GLY A 5 -43.48 -7.87 -100.38
N LYS A 6 -42.71 -6.87 -100.83
CA LYS A 6 -43.15 -5.96 -101.92
C LYS A 6 -42.04 -5.63 -102.92
N ALA A 7 -42.31 -5.91 -104.20
CA ALA A 7 -41.45 -5.50 -105.32
C ALA A 7 -41.55 -3.99 -105.57
N TRP A 8 -40.43 -3.36 -105.93
CA TRP A 8 -40.34 -1.94 -106.22
C TRP A 8 -40.80 -1.64 -107.66
N ASN A 9 -42.06 -1.21 -107.81
CA ASN A 9 -42.58 -0.74 -109.09
C ASN A 9 -42.06 0.68 -109.39
N GLY A 10 -41.04 0.77 -110.23
CA GLY A 10 -40.55 2.04 -110.80
C GLY A 10 -41.56 2.68 -111.79
N PRO A 11 -41.27 3.91 -112.27
CA PRO A 11 -42.22 4.70 -113.07
C PRO A 11 -42.52 4.07 -114.44
N ILE A 12 -43.73 3.49 -114.57
CA ILE A 12 -44.23 2.81 -115.77
C ILE A 12 -44.34 3.75 -116.99
N GLY A 13 -44.51 5.06 -116.78
CA GLY A 13 -44.76 6.06 -117.83
C GLY A 13 -43.70 6.13 -118.95
N LEU A 14 -42.46 5.68 -118.72
CA LEU A 14 -41.41 5.67 -119.75
C LEU A 14 -41.56 4.55 -120.80
N ALA A 15 -42.41 3.55 -120.57
CA ALA A 15 -42.60 2.41 -121.49
C ALA A 15 -43.25 2.79 -122.83
N GLY A 16 -44.00 3.90 -122.88
CA GLY A 16 -44.64 4.40 -124.11
C GLY A 16 -43.71 5.12 -125.09
N SER A 17 -42.45 5.35 -124.73
CA SER A 17 -41.51 6.16 -125.54
C SER A 17 -41.21 5.54 -126.90
N LYS A 18 -41.11 6.39 -127.95
CA LYS A 18 -40.67 6.01 -129.30
C LYS A 18 -39.28 5.34 -129.32
N TYR A 19 -38.46 5.57 -128.29
CA TYR A 19 -37.10 5.01 -128.14
C TYR A 19 -37.04 3.71 -127.30
N ALA A 20 -38.16 3.21 -126.76
CA ALA A 20 -38.18 1.94 -126.02
C ALA A 20 -37.94 0.72 -126.93
N SER A 21 -37.17 -0.27 -126.44
CA SER A 21 -36.77 -1.43 -127.25
C SER A 21 -37.94 -2.36 -127.61
N PRO A 22 -37.90 -3.07 -128.77
CA PRO A 22 -39.00 -3.91 -129.23
C PRO A 22 -39.43 -5.01 -128.25
N ASN A 23 -38.50 -5.57 -127.48
CA ASN A 23 -38.80 -6.63 -126.51
C ASN A 23 -39.61 -6.10 -125.32
N ARG A 24 -39.21 -4.95 -124.73
CA ARG A 24 -39.98 -4.30 -123.65
C ARG A 24 -41.41 -3.96 -124.08
N ARG A 25 -41.62 -3.56 -125.33
CA ARG A 25 -42.97 -3.30 -125.87
C ARG A 25 -43.85 -4.57 -125.91
N ARG A 26 -43.27 -5.74 -126.15
CA ARG A 26 -43.99 -7.03 -126.14
C ARG A 26 -44.32 -7.49 -124.72
N GLU A 27 -43.38 -7.35 -123.78
CA GLU A 27 -43.58 -7.69 -122.37
C GLU A 27 -44.70 -6.84 -121.72
N VAL A 28 -44.69 -5.53 -121.96
CA VAL A 28 -45.73 -4.61 -121.44
C VAL A 28 -47.09 -4.86 -122.09
N ALA A 29 -47.14 -5.23 -123.38
CA ALA A 29 -48.39 -5.62 -124.04
C ALA A 29 -48.99 -6.92 -123.45
N ALA A 30 -48.15 -7.90 -123.10
CA ALA A 30 -48.60 -9.12 -122.43
C ALA A 30 -49.10 -8.85 -121.00
N LEU A 31 -48.44 -7.97 -120.24
CA LEU A 31 -48.87 -7.57 -118.90
C LEU A 31 -50.19 -6.80 -118.89
N LEU A 32 -50.44 -5.94 -119.88
CA LEU A 32 -51.71 -5.22 -120.03
C LEU A 32 -52.88 -6.16 -120.39
N ALA A 33 -52.62 -7.18 -121.23
CA ALA A 33 -53.64 -8.17 -121.58
C ALA A 33 -54.05 -9.09 -120.40
N ALA A 34 -53.26 -9.14 -119.33
CA ALA A 34 -53.46 -10.04 -118.19
C ALA A 34 -54.19 -9.40 -117.00
N ASN A 35 -54.54 -8.11 -117.04
CA ASN A 35 -54.98 -7.40 -115.83
C ASN A 35 -56.07 -6.32 -116.11
N PRO A 36 -57.37 -6.67 -116.03
CA PRO A 36 -58.47 -5.82 -116.54
C PRO A 36 -58.65 -4.49 -115.79
N GLU A 37 -58.22 -4.37 -114.54
CA GLU A 37 -58.31 -3.11 -113.78
C GLU A 37 -57.39 -1.99 -114.34
N LEU A 38 -56.33 -2.35 -115.08
CA LEU A 38 -55.45 -1.37 -115.73
C LEU A 38 -56.02 -0.82 -117.05
N GLN A 39 -56.99 -1.51 -117.67
CA GLN A 39 -57.69 -0.99 -118.84
C GLN A 39 -58.50 0.25 -118.47
N ALA A 40 -59.29 0.17 -117.38
CA ALA A 40 -60.20 1.21 -116.92
C ALA A 40 -59.53 2.53 -116.49
N LYS A 41 -58.24 2.52 -116.15
CA LYS A 41 -57.49 3.76 -115.84
C LYS A 41 -56.96 4.48 -117.07
N LYS A 42 -56.79 3.79 -118.20
CA LYS A 42 -56.29 4.41 -119.44
C LYS A 42 -57.34 5.29 -120.11
N ASP A 43 -58.61 4.90 -120.01
CA ASP A 43 -59.74 5.63 -120.60
C ASP A 43 -60.08 6.93 -119.82
N ALA A 44 -59.53 7.09 -118.60
CA ALA A 44 -59.70 8.29 -117.77
C ALA A 44 -58.70 9.42 -118.09
N GLU A 45 -57.49 9.10 -118.58
CA GLU A 45 -56.46 10.11 -118.92
C GLU A 45 -56.53 10.59 -120.38
N SER A 46 -57.39 9.98 -121.21
CA SER A 46 -57.49 10.28 -122.66
C SER A 46 -58.39 11.49 -123.03
N ILE A 47 -58.82 12.30 -122.05
CA ILE A 47 -59.86 13.34 -122.25
C ILE A 47 -59.26 14.76 -122.46
N PHE A 48 -57.99 15.01 -122.09
CA PHE A 48 -57.41 16.36 -122.08
C PHE A 48 -56.60 16.78 -123.32
N THR A 49 -56.43 15.93 -124.33
CA THR A 49 -55.66 16.26 -125.55
C THR A 49 -56.34 15.79 -126.84
N ASN A 50 -57.41 16.50 -127.26
CA ASN A 50 -57.85 16.64 -128.67
C ASN A 50 -59.10 17.54 -128.76
N ARG A 51 -58.93 18.87 -128.66
CA ARG A 51 -60.00 19.82 -129.02
C ARG A 51 -59.51 21.18 -129.54
N GLU A 52 -58.57 21.14 -130.48
CA GLU A 52 -58.51 22.18 -131.52
C GLU A 52 -58.81 21.49 -132.85
N GLN A 53 -59.91 21.89 -133.48
CA GLN A 53 -60.29 21.44 -134.82
C GLN A 53 -59.84 22.50 -135.83
N THR A 54 -59.61 22.06 -137.07
CA THR A 54 -59.78 22.93 -138.23
C THR A 54 -61.21 23.50 -138.24
N ASP A 55 -61.37 24.79 -137.97
CA ASP A 55 -61.94 25.72 -138.97
C ASP A 55 -62.00 27.17 -138.47
N VAL A 56 -61.90 28.11 -139.42
CA VAL A 56 -61.90 29.55 -139.15
C VAL A 56 -63.33 30.09 -139.10
N ALA A 57 -63.88 30.33 -137.90
CA ALA A 57 -64.94 31.33 -137.70
C ALA A 57 -65.16 31.74 -136.23
N LYS A 58 -65.09 33.06 -135.97
CA LYS A 58 -65.72 33.83 -134.89
C LYS A 58 -65.26 33.58 -133.43
N GLN A 59 -64.92 34.69 -132.77
CA GLN A 59 -64.80 34.81 -131.32
C GLN A 59 -66.14 34.49 -130.63
N PRO A 60 -66.10 34.13 -129.33
CA PRO A 60 -66.47 35.11 -128.32
C PRO A 60 -65.28 35.54 -127.45
N GLU A 61 -65.47 36.64 -126.71
CA GLU A 61 -64.43 37.30 -125.92
C GLU A 61 -63.98 36.44 -124.74
N HIS A 62 -62.67 36.18 -124.64
CA HIS A 62 -62.09 35.48 -123.48
C HIS A 62 -61.64 36.50 -122.45
N ASN A 63 -62.28 36.50 -121.27
CA ASN A 63 -62.12 37.54 -120.26
C ASN A 63 -60.74 37.39 -119.55
N PRO A 64 -59.84 38.40 -119.59
CA PRO A 64 -58.50 38.28 -119.03
C PRO A 64 -58.44 38.04 -117.51
N ASN A 65 -59.57 38.20 -116.80
CA ASN A 65 -59.67 37.85 -115.39
C ASN A 65 -59.48 36.36 -115.09
N ASP A 66 -59.88 35.44 -115.96
CA ASP A 66 -59.89 34.00 -115.62
C ASP A 66 -58.46 33.44 -115.50
N VAL A 67 -57.55 33.87 -116.39
CA VAL A 67 -56.12 33.54 -116.32
C VAL A 67 -55.47 34.16 -115.08
N LEU A 68 -55.87 35.38 -114.72
CA LEU A 68 -55.34 36.08 -113.54
C LEU A 68 -55.81 35.41 -112.24
N GLN A 69 -57.07 34.98 -112.16
CA GLN A 69 -57.62 34.23 -111.04
C GLN A 69 -56.98 32.84 -110.91
N LEU A 70 -56.73 32.13 -112.01
CA LEU A 70 -56.01 30.85 -111.98
C LEU A 70 -54.59 31.03 -111.43
N ALA A 71 -53.88 32.09 -111.83
CA ALA A 71 -52.55 32.41 -111.32
C ALA A 71 -52.56 32.84 -109.84
N GLN A 72 -53.59 33.55 -109.38
CA GLN A 72 -53.78 33.85 -107.95
C GLN A 72 -54.09 32.60 -107.12
N ALA A 73 -54.97 31.72 -107.60
CA ALA A 73 -55.27 30.45 -106.94
C ALA A 73 -54.04 29.54 -106.83
N GLN A 74 -53.21 29.46 -107.88
CA GLN A 74 -51.94 28.73 -107.83
C GLN A 74 -50.93 29.37 -106.87
N LYS A 75 -50.85 30.71 -106.82
CA LYS A 75 -50.02 31.43 -105.83
C LYS A 75 -50.45 31.10 -104.40
N GLU A 76 -51.74 31.17 -104.09
CA GLU A 76 -52.27 30.92 -102.75
C GLU A 76 -52.13 29.46 -102.33
N ALA A 77 -52.31 28.51 -103.25
CA ALA A 77 -52.04 27.10 -103.00
C ALA A 77 -50.57 26.84 -102.63
N VAL A 78 -49.63 27.41 -103.39
CA VAL A 78 -48.18 27.29 -103.10
C VAL A 78 -47.81 28.00 -101.79
N GLU A 79 -48.41 29.14 -101.47
CA GLU A 79 -48.20 29.81 -100.18
C GLU A 79 -48.71 28.98 -98.99
N GLN A 80 -49.88 28.34 -99.11
CA GLN A 80 -50.40 27.44 -98.08
C GLN A 80 -49.55 26.16 -97.95
N GLU A 81 -49.09 25.58 -99.06
CA GLU A 81 -48.27 24.36 -99.03
C GLU A 81 -46.88 24.61 -98.45
N VAL A 82 -46.23 25.73 -98.79
CA VAL A 82 -44.96 26.15 -98.18
C VAL A 82 -45.15 26.45 -96.69
N ALA A 83 -46.22 27.15 -96.29
CA ALA A 83 -46.51 27.40 -94.88
C ALA A 83 -46.74 26.10 -94.08
N ARG A 84 -47.51 25.16 -94.65
CA ARG A 84 -47.78 23.84 -94.05
C ARG A 84 -46.48 23.04 -93.84
N HIS A 85 -45.63 22.95 -94.87
CA HIS A 85 -44.37 22.21 -94.75
C HIS A 85 -43.35 22.91 -93.84
N THR A 86 -43.32 24.24 -93.80
CA THR A 86 -42.51 24.98 -92.82
C THR A 86 -42.95 24.65 -91.39
N GLN A 87 -44.26 24.67 -91.11
CA GLN A 87 -44.81 24.31 -89.81
C GLN A 87 -44.57 22.83 -89.44
N GLU A 88 -44.61 21.92 -90.41
CA GLU A 88 -44.33 20.49 -90.21
C GLU A 88 -42.84 20.22 -89.91
N VAL A 89 -41.94 20.93 -90.59
CA VAL A 89 -40.49 20.93 -90.28
C VAL A 89 -40.23 21.54 -88.89
N GLU A 90 -40.84 22.69 -88.56
CA GLU A 90 -40.70 23.29 -87.23
C GLU A 90 -41.17 22.34 -86.11
N ARG A 91 -42.30 21.66 -86.29
CA ARG A 91 -42.83 20.72 -85.29
C ARG A 91 -41.95 19.47 -85.16
N THR A 92 -41.41 18.95 -86.26
CA THR A 92 -40.54 17.77 -86.22
C THR A 92 -39.15 18.10 -85.66
N VAL A 93 -38.55 19.22 -86.04
CA VAL A 93 -37.27 19.71 -85.48
C VAL A 93 -37.41 20.05 -83.99
N SER A 94 -38.48 20.73 -83.57
CA SER A 94 -38.70 21.06 -82.15
C SER A 94 -38.92 19.82 -81.28
N ASN A 95 -39.66 18.83 -81.79
CA ASN A 95 -39.85 17.55 -81.10
C ASN A 95 -38.55 16.73 -81.04
N ALA A 96 -37.79 16.68 -82.13
CA ALA A 96 -36.49 16.01 -82.15
C ALA A 96 -35.50 16.67 -81.18
N TYR A 97 -35.41 18.01 -81.17
CA TYR A 97 -34.57 18.76 -80.24
C TYR A 97 -34.94 18.50 -78.78
N THR A 98 -36.23 18.56 -78.43
CA THR A 98 -36.67 18.32 -77.04
C THR A 98 -36.45 16.88 -76.59
N VAL A 99 -36.67 15.87 -77.44
CA VAL A 99 -36.38 14.46 -77.12
C VAL A 99 -34.87 14.21 -76.99
N THR A 100 -34.05 14.71 -77.92
CA THR A 100 -32.58 14.58 -77.85
C THR A 100 -32.02 15.31 -76.61
N ARG A 101 -32.55 16.49 -76.28
CA ARG A 101 -32.18 17.24 -75.07
C ARG A 101 -32.49 16.45 -73.80
N GLN A 102 -33.69 15.86 -73.69
CA GLN A 102 -34.05 14.99 -72.56
C GLN A 102 -33.15 13.76 -72.46
N LEU A 103 -32.78 13.13 -73.58
CA LEU A 103 -31.85 11.99 -73.61
C LEU A 103 -30.43 12.41 -73.17
N LEU A 104 -29.93 13.56 -73.62
CA LEU A 104 -28.62 14.09 -73.21
C LEU A 104 -28.61 14.45 -71.71
N ASP A 105 -29.68 15.05 -71.18
CA ASP A 105 -29.81 15.31 -69.74
C ASP A 105 -29.90 14.00 -68.94
N MET A 106 -30.58 12.95 -69.44
CA MET A 106 -30.57 11.62 -68.81
C MET A 106 -29.17 10.99 -68.81
N ILE A 107 -28.43 11.06 -69.92
CA ILE A 107 -27.05 10.55 -70.03
C ILE A 107 -26.13 11.31 -69.06
N ARG A 108 -26.21 12.65 -69.02
CA ARG A 108 -25.48 13.52 -68.09
C ARG A 108 -25.73 13.14 -66.63
N ASN A 109 -26.99 12.92 -66.26
CA ASN A 109 -27.39 12.50 -64.92
C ASN A 109 -27.00 11.05 -64.58
N SER A 110 -26.86 10.16 -65.57
CA SER A 110 -26.36 8.79 -65.37
C SER A 110 -24.85 8.78 -65.11
N ILE A 111 -24.07 9.52 -65.92
CA ILE A 111 -22.61 9.67 -65.76
C ILE A 111 -22.29 10.22 -64.35
N LEU A 112 -22.96 11.30 -63.94
CA LEU A 112 -22.79 11.91 -62.61
C LEU A 112 -23.16 11.00 -61.44
N LYS A 113 -23.97 9.95 -61.65
CA LYS A 113 -24.38 8.99 -60.61
C LYS A 113 -23.57 7.70 -60.59
N GLN A 114 -22.91 7.34 -61.68
CA GLN A 114 -22.26 6.04 -61.85
C GLN A 114 -20.73 6.12 -61.88
N CYS A 115 -20.16 7.21 -62.39
CA CYS A 115 -18.71 7.33 -62.62
C CYS A 115 -18.20 8.74 -62.24
N PRO A 116 -18.06 9.08 -60.94
CA PRO A 116 -17.56 10.40 -60.54
C PRO A 116 -16.13 10.66 -61.01
N ASP A 117 -15.23 9.67 -60.88
CA ASP A 117 -13.78 9.85 -61.10
C ASP A 117 -13.38 10.01 -62.58
N THR A 118 -14.29 9.71 -63.50
CA THR A 118 -14.12 9.94 -64.95
C THR A 118 -15.12 10.95 -65.53
N ALA A 119 -15.93 11.59 -64.67
CA ALA A 119 -17.02 12.47 -65.08
C ALA A 119 -16.53 13.63 -65.97
N ASP A 120 -15.46 14.33 -65.60
CA ASP A 120 -14.98 15.52 -66.32
C ASP A 120 -14.64 15.27 -67.80
N ALA A 121 -14.10 14.08 -68.13
CA ALA A 121 -13.80 13.73 -69.51
C ALA A 121 -15.09 13.45 -70.29
N SER A 122 -15.98 12.61 -69.75
CA SER A 122 -17.24 12.23 -70.41
C SER A 122 -18.23 13.39 -70.52
N LEU A 123 -18.27 14.28 -69.52
CA LEU A 123 -19.11 15.48 -69.51
C LEU A 123 -18.66 16.52 -70.53
N ARG A 124 -17.36 16.61 -70.87
CA ARG A 124 -16.88 17.44 -71.99
C ARG A 124 -17.40 16.92 -73.33
N THR A 125 -17.41 15.60 -73.55
CA THR A 125 -17.93 15.00 -74.79
C THR A 125 -19.44 15.24 -74.94
N VAL A 126 -20.20 15.05 -73.85
CA VAL A 126 -21.64 15.41 -73.82
C VAL A 126 -21.84 16.91 -74.02
N GLY A 127 -20.95 17.76 -73.50
CA GLY A 127 -20.94 19.21 -73.73
C GLY A 127 -20.70 19.61 -75.19
N SER A 128 -19.77 18.95 -75.89
CA SER A 128 -19.53 19.18 -77.33
C SER A 128 -20.79 18.88 -78.14
N ILE A 129 -21.37 17.68 -77.94
CA ILE A 129 -22.60 17.24 -78.61
C ILE A 129 -23.77 18.20 -78.29
N TRP A 130 -23.84 18.75 -77.08
CA TRP A 130 -24.82 19.76 -76.71
C TRP A 130 -24.63 21.06 -77.50
N THR A 131 -23.40 21.59 -77.57
CA THR A 131 -23.11 22.81 -78.35
C THR A 131 -23.31 22.59 -79.85
N GLU A 132 -22.98 21.41 -80.38
CA GLU A 132 -23.25 21.04 -81.77
C GLU A 132 -24.76 21.02 -82.05
N LEU A 133 -25.57 20.43 -81.17
CA LEU A 133 -27.03 20.43 -81.27
C LEU A 133 -27.61 21.86 -81.23
N GLU A 134 -27.09 22.73 -80.35
CA GLU A 134 -27.48 24.13 -80.29
C GLU A 134 -27.11 24.87 -81.58
N THR A 135 -25.90 24.69 -82.14
CA THR A 135 -25.53 25.30 -83.43
C THR A 135 -26.38 24.80 -84.61
N LEU A 136 -26.78 23.53 -84.62
CA LEU A 136 -27.66 22.97 -85.65
C LEU A 136 -29.08 23.56 -85.58
N CYS A 137 -29.63 23.77 -84.38
CA CYS A 137 -30.88 24.51 -84.21
C CYS A 137 -30.75 25.99 -84.63
N ASP A 138 -29.62 26.63 -84.31
CA ASP A 138 -29.32 28.01 -84.71
C ASP A 138 -29.23 28.15 -86.25
N ILE A 139 -28.69 27.14 -86.94
CA ILE A 139 -28.65 27.06 -88.41
C ILE A 139 -30.03 26.79 -89.00
N ALA A 140 -30.83 25.89 -88.39
CA ALA A 140 -32.21 25.64 -88.83
C ALA A 140 -33.10 26.88 -88.68
N GLN A 141 -32.95 27.63 -87.60
CA GLN A 141 -33.65 28.90 -87.38
C GLN A 141 -33.23 29.96 -88.43
N LYS A 142 -31.94 30.11 -88.70
CA LYS A 142 -31.45 31.02 -89.76
C LYS A 142 -31.92 30.60 -91.16
N ALA A 143 -32.07 29.30 -91.43
CA ALA A 143 -32.65 28.82 -92.67
C ALA A 143 -34.14 29.19 -92.79
N LYS A 144 -34.92 29.05 -91.71
CA LYS A 144 -36.31 29.52 -91.62
C LYS A 144 -36.44 31.02 -91.93
N ASP A 145 -35.53 31.85 -91.42
CA ASP A 145 -35.57 33.30 -91.63
C ASP A 145 -35.16 33.72 -93.06
N VAL A 146 -34.36 32.90 -93.76
CA VAL A 146 -33.83 33.19 -95.12
C VAL A 146 -34.70 32.64 -96.26
N VAL A 147 -35.49 31.57 -96.04
CA VAL A 147 -36.34 30.97 -97.08
C VAL A 147 -37.42 31.94 -97.62
N PRO A 148 -38.17 32.70 -96.80
CA PRO A 148 -39.18 33.64 -97.30
C PRO A 148 -38.63 34.71 -98.27
N PRO A 149 -37.58 35.50 -97.96
CA PRO A 149 -37.05 36.48 -98.90
C PRO A 149 -36.38 35.85 -100.15
N PHE A 150 -35.87 34.61 -100.06
CA PHE A 150 -35.39 33.89 -101.24
C PHE A 150 -36.54 33.53 -102.20
N MET A 151 -37.66 33.03 -101.66
CA MET A 151 -38.87 32.74 -102.44
C MET A 151 -39.48 34.01 -103.05
N GLU A 152 -39.41 35.14 -102.35
CA GLU A 152 -39.87 36.43 -102.86
C GLU A 152 -39.03 36.91 -104.05
N LYS A 153 -37.69 36.81 -103.97
CA LYS A 153 -36.78 37.09 -105.09
C LYS A 153 -37.02 36.20 -106.30
N GLY A 154 -37.42 34.94 -106.09
CA GLY A 154 -37.85 34.03 -107.18
C GLY A 154 -39.10 34.49 -107.93
N ARG A 155 -40.04 35.17 -107.25
CA ARG A 155 -41.25 35.74 -107.88
C ARG A 155 -40.93 36.92 -108.77
N GLU A 156 -39.97 37.75 -108.38
CA GLU A 156 -39.56 38.95 -109.10
C GLU A 156 -38.90 38.61 -110.46
N HIS A 157 -38.01 37.61 -110.48
CA HIS A 157 -37.44 37.09 -111.73
C HIS A 157 -38.51 36.52 -112.68
N THR A 158 -39.49 35.77 -112.18
CA THR A 158 -40.57 35.19 -113.01
C THR A 158 -41.45 36.26 -113.63
N ARG A 159 -41.74 37.37 -112.92
CA ARG A 159 -42.49 38.52 -113.47
C ARG A 159 -41.76 39.17 -114.65
N LEU A 160 -40.44 39.34 -114.55
CA LEU A 160 -39.60 39.88 -115.63
C LEU A 160 -39.65 39.02 -116.91
N ILE A 161 -39.61 37.69 -116.77
CA ILE A 161 -39.66 36.75 -117.90
C ILE A 161 -41.00 36.82 -118.63
N VAL A 162 -42.12 36.89 -117.90
CA VAL A 162 -43.47 37.01 -118.49
C VAL A 162 -43.65 38.35 -119.21
N ALA A 163 -43.16 39.45 -118.65
CA ALA A 163 -43.24 40.77 -119.27
C ALA A 163 -42.50 40.82 -120.63
N ALA A 164 -41.31 40.21 -120.72
CA ALA A 164 -40.54 40.17 -121.97
C ALA A 164 -41.25 39.37 -123.07
N LYS A 165 -41.87 38.22 -122.73
CA LYS A 165 -42.48 37.31 -123.73
C LYS A 165 -43.70 37.91 -124.44
N ILE A 166 -44.45 38.79 -123.77
CA ILE A 166 -45.60 39.50 -124.35
C ILE A 166 -45.17 40.55 -125.39
N GLN A 167 -43.96 41.09 -125.27
CA GLN A 167 -43.43 42.13 -126.16
C GLN A 167 -42.90 41.56 -127.49
N GLU A 168 -42.47 40.30 -127.48
CA GLU A 168 -42.00 39.53 -128.65
C GLU A 168 -43.15 39.22 -129.62
N THR A 169 -44.31 38.80 -129.10
CA THR A 169 -45.49 38.37 -129.88
C THR A 169 -46.20 39.46 -130.70
N HIS A 170 -45.69 40.69 -130.68
CA HIS A 170 -46.31 41.83 -131.38
C HIS A 170 -45.66 42.18 -132.72
N GLY A 171 -44.48 41.61 -133.06
CA GLY A 171 -43.71 41.97 -134.26
C GLY A 171 -44.01 41.14 -135.51
N ASP A 172 -44.37 39.86 -135.35
CA ASP A 172 -44.37 38.91 -136.48
C ASP A 172 -45.56 39.06 -137.46
N TYR A 173 -46.54 39.90 -137.16
CA TYR A 173 -47.78 40.03 -137.93
C TYR A 173 -47.69 40.88 -139.21
N GLU A 174 -46.59 41.61 -139.46
CA GLU A 174 -46.47 42.54 -140.60
C GLU A 174 -45.78 41.96 -141.86
N GLN A 175 -45.12 40.80 -141.77
CA GLN A 175 -44.13 40.40 -142.80
C GLN A 175 -44.67 39.54 -143.96
N ASP A 176 -45.78 38.81 -143.77
CA ASP A 176 -46.24 37.74 -144.70
C ASP A 176 -46.98 38.22 -145.97
N LEU A 177 -47.17 39.53 -146.16
CA LEU A 177 -48.10 40.07 -147.17
C LEU A 177 -47.51 40.29 -148.58
N LYS A 178 -46.29 39.81 -148.89
CA LYS A 178 -45.59 40.11 -150.17
C LYS A 178 -44.68 38.99 -150.73
N ARG A 179 -45.24 38.13 -151.60
CA ARG A 179 -44.67 37.73 -152.93
C ARG A 179 -45.49 36.61 -153.60
N ASN A 180 -45.94 36.84 -154.83
CA ASN A 180 -46.49 35.83 -155.73
C ASN A 180 -46.26 36.27 -157.19
N ASP A 181 -46.55 35.37 -158.15
CA ASP A 181 -46.38 35.47 -159.60
C ASP A 181 -44.92 35.48 -160.14
N LYS A 182 -44.47 34.72 -161.16
CA LYS A 182 -45.00 34.01 -162.37
C LYS A 182 -44.78 34.79 -163.69
N ARG A 183 -44.70 34.19 -164.90
CA ARG A 183 -44.35 32.81 -165.39
C ARG A 183 -44.42 32.77 -166.94
N THR A 184 -43.69 33.61 -167.68
CA THR A 184 -43.97 33.81 -169.12
C THR A 184 -42.75 34.16 -170.00
N GLU A 185 -41.86 33.19 -170.28
CA GLU A 185 -40.95 33.28 -171.46
C GLU A 185 -40.51 31.92 -172.05
N LEU A 186 -41.27 30.86 -171.73
CA LEU A 186 -40.92 29.43 -171.93
C LEU A 186 -41.20 28.94 -173.37
N VAL A 187 -40.66 29.64 -174.38
CA VAL A 187 -40.91 29.33 -175.82
C VAL A 187 -39.65 29.40 -176.71
N LYS A 188 -38.60 30.17 -176.35
CA LYS A 188 -37.34 30.20 -177.13
C LYS A 188 -36.42 28.99 -176.89
N GLU A 189 -36.74 28.17 -175.89
CA GLU A 189 -35.89 27.14 -175.29
C GLU A 189 -35.62 25.92 -176.18
N GLN A 190 -36.52 25.63 -177.13
CA GLN A 190 -36.59 24.33 -177.80
C GLN A 190 -35.46 24.07 -178.83
N ASN A 191 -34.86 25.12 -179.42
CA ASN A 191 -33.76 24.96 -180.40
C ASN A 191 -32.35 25.09 -179.79
N SER A 192 -32.22 25.56 -178.54
CA SER A 192 -30.96 25.52 -177.78
C SER A 192 -30.70 24.15 -177.13
N GLY A 193 -31.76 23.38 -176.89
CA GLY A 193 -31.74 22.18 -176.04
C GLY A 193 -30.73 21.09 -176.44
N GLN A 194 -30.44 20.89 -177.73
CA GLN A 194 -29.52 19.83 -178.14
C GLN A 194 -28.03 20.15 -177.88
N LEU A 195 -27.62 21.42 -177.96
CA LEU A 195 -26.26 21.82 -177.57
C LEU A 195 -26.13 21.93 -176.05
N GLN A 196 -27.23 22.25 -175.37
CA GLN A 196 -27.29 22.31 -173.91
C GLN A 196 -27.24 20.90 -173.29
N ALA A 197 -28.01 19.93 -173.81
CA ALA A 197 -28.03 18.56 -173.29
C ALA A 197 -26.65 17.87 -173.26
N SER A 198 -25.76 18.17 -174.21
CA SER A 198 -24.37 17.66 -174.16
C SER A 198 -23.58 18.24 -172.99
N LYS A 199 -23.79 19.52 -172.67
CA LYS A 199 -23.18 20.19 -171.50
C LYS A 199 -23.85 19.77 -170.20
N ASP A 200 -25.16 19.50 -170.20
CA ASP A 200 -25.90 19.04 -169.03
C ASP A 200 -25.47 17.63 -168.61
N VAL A 201 -25.13 16.76 -169.57
CA VAL A 201 -24.54 15.44 -169.27
C VAL A 201 -23.13 15.58 -168.69
N GLU A 202 -22.30 16.48 -169.22
CA GLU A 202 -20.96 16.76 -168.71
C GLU A 202 -21.00 17.42 -167.31
N ALA A 203 -21.93 18.34 -167.08
CA ALA A 203 -22.23 18.95 -165.79
C ALA A 203 -22.78 17.91 -164.79
N ALA A 204 -23.70 17.04 -165.20
CA ALA A 204 -24.22 15.98 -164.34
C ALA A 204 -23.15 14.94 -163.99
N TYR A 205 -22.22 14.63 -164.90
CA TYR A 205 -21.12 13.71 -164.63
C TYR A 205 -20.07 14.34 -163.69
N THR A 206 -19.69 15.60 -163.93
CA THR A 206 -18.77 16.34 -163.05
C THR A 206 -19.38 16.57 -161.66
N GLN A 207 -20.65 16.99 -161.58
CA GLN A 207 -21.36 17.15 -160.30
C GLN A 207 -21.53 15.82 -159.57
N LYS A 208 -21.83 14.71 -160.27
CA LYS A 208 -21.85 13.38 -159.65
C LYS A 208 -20.47 12.97 -159.12
N ASN A 209 -19.40 13.36 -159.81
CA ASN A 209 -18.03 13.08 -159.38
C ASN A 209 -17.65 13.92 -158.15
N THR A 210 -18.05 15.20 -158.08
CA THR A 210 -17.88 16.02 -156.86
C THR A 210 -18.73 15.49 -155.71
N ASP A 211 -19.98 15.10 -155.94
CA ASP A 211 -20.84 14.42 -154.96
C ASP A 211 -20.16 13.16 -154.39
N GLN A 212 -19.53 12.35 -155.24
CA GLN A 212 -18.82 11.14 -154.84
C GLN A 212 -17.51 11.48 -154.08
N GLN A 213 -16.80 12.52 -154.50
CA GLN A 213 -15.57 12.99 -153.86
C GLN A 213 -15.86 13.62 -152.48
N GLU A 214 -16.92 14.42 -152.33
CA GLU A 214 -17.39 14.95 -151.05
C GLU A 214 -17.83 13.82 -150.10
N ARG A 215 -18.61 12.84 -150.58
CA ARG A 215 -18.98 11.65 -149.78
C ARG A 215 -17.77 10.85 -149.34
N LEU A 216 -16.75 10.71 -150.19
CA LEU A 216 -15.50 10.04 -149.84
C LEU A 216 -14.67 10.85 -148.84
N THR A 217 -14.60 12.17 -149.00
CA THR A 217 -13.91 13.07 -148.05
C THR A 217 -14.61 13.06 -146.68
N ARG A 218 -15.95 13.04 -146.67
CA ARG A 218 -16.76 12.95 -145.45
C ARG A 218 -16.59 11.61 -144.75
N THR A 219 -16.68 10.48 -145.46
CA THR A 219 -16.46 9.17 -144.84
C THR A 219 -15.00 8.96 -144.38
N LEU A 220 -14.02 9.61 -145.01
CA LEU A 220 -12.65 9.68 -144.50
C LEU A 220 -12.52 10.52 -143.21
N LEU A 221 -13.26 11.63 -143.11
CA LEU A 221 -13.34 12.44 -141.88
C LEU A 221 -14.04 11.67 -140.74
N ASP A 222 -15.19 11.04 -141.03
CA ASP A 222 -15.93 10.20 -140.08
C ASP A 222 -15.06 9.02 -139.59
N LEU A 223 -14.27 8.40 -140.49
CA LEU A 223 -13.28 7.37 -140.15
C LEU A 223 -12.10 7.91 -139.31
N GLY A 224 -11.75 9.19 -139.48
CA GLY A 224 -10.76 9.88 -138.65
C GLY A 224 -11.27 10.07 -137.22
N LEU A 225 -12.45 10.68 -137.08
CA LEU A 225 -13.13 10.90 -135.80
C LEU A 225 -13.33 9.58 -135.04
N LEU A 226 -13.82 8.53 -135.70
CA LEU A 226 -13.99 7.21 -135.09
C LEU A 226 -12.66 6.58 -134.63
N LYS A 227 -11.52 6.91 -135.25
CA LYS A 227 -10.19 6.47 -134.77
C LYS A 227 -9.71 7.28 -133.57
N GLU A 228 -10.01 8.57 -133.52
CA GLU A 228 -9.72 9.43 -132.37
C GLU A 228 -10.57 9.03 -131.16
N GLU A 229 -11.87 8.78 -131.34
CA GLU A 229 -12.76 8.22 -130.31
C GLU A 229 -12.30 6.83 -129.83
N LEU A 230 -11.85 5.95 -130.74
CA LEU A 230 -11.29 4.64 -130.38
C LEU A 230 -9.98 4.77 -129.60
N GLY A 231 -9.14 5.77 -129.92
CA GLY A 231 -7.94 6.10 -129.14
C GLY A 231 -8.30 6.61 -127.74
N LEU A 232 -9.18 7.60 -127.66
CA LEU A 232 -9.59 8.25 -126.41
C LEU A 232 -10.29 7.27 -125.46
N THR A 233 -11.16 6.40 -125.97
CA THR A 233 -11.80 5.32 -125.18
C THR A 233 -10.81 4.23 -124.74
N LYS A 234 -9.79 3.92 -125.57
CA LYS A 234 -8.70 3.01 -125.17
C LYS A 234 -7.85 3.62 -124.06
N ASP A 235 -7.51 4.91 -124.15
CA ASP A 235 -6.70 5.58 -123.14
C ASP A 235 -7.47 5.73 -121.81
N GLN A 236 -8.76 6.06 -121.87
CA GLN A 236 -9.68 5.97 -120.72
C GLN A 236 -9.70 4.56 -120.12
N LEU A 237 -9.78 3.49 -120.93
CA LEU A 237 -9.77 2.11 -120.45
C LEU A 237 -8.44 1.73 -119.78
N THR A 238 -7.29 2.20 -120.28
CA THR A 238 -5.99 1.97 -119.62
C THR A 238 -5.89 2.73 -118.29
N THR A 239 -6.35 3.98 -118.26
CA THR A 239 -6.39 4.82 -117.06
C THR A 239 -7.28 4.19 -115.97
N ALA A 240 -8.48 3.75 -116.36
CA ALA A 240 -9.41 3.05 -115.48
C ALA A 240 -8.79 1.76 -114.90
N LYS A 241 -8.11 0.96 -115.72
CA LYS A 241 -7.41 -0.26 -115.26
C LYS A 241 -6.24 0.03 -114.31
N SER A 242 -5.49 1.11 -114.53
CA SER A 242 -4.45 1.51 -113.55
C SER A 242 -5.06 1.94 -112.22
N ALA A 243 -6.15 2.72 -112.24
CA ALA A 243 -6.86 3.13 -111.04
C ALA A 243 -7.51 1.95 -110.30
N GLU A 244 -8.09 0.99 -111.03
CA GLU A 244 -8.61 -0.27 -110.50
C GLU A 244 -7.51 -1.10 -109.82
N GLN A 245 -6.31 -1.19 -110.43
CA GLN A 245 -5.19 -1.91 -109.84
C GLN A 245 -4.63 -1.22 -108.59
N GLU A 246 -4.63 0.12 -108.52
CA GLU A 246 -4.24 0.84 -107.30
C GLU A 246 -5.31 0.78 -106.20
N ALA A 247 -6.60 0.87 -106.56
CA ALA A 247 -7.69 0.63 -105.63
C ALA A 247 -7.65 -0.80 -105.05
N SER A 248 -7.35 -1.80 -105.87
CA SER A 248 -7.14 -3.19 -105.44
C SER A 248 -5.98 -3.32 -104.43
N LYS A 249 -4.82 -2.71 -104.71
CA LYS A 249 -3.68 -2.66 -103.76
C LYS A 249 -4.04 -1.95 -102.45
N LEU A 250 -4.84 -0.88 -102.52
CA LEU A 250 -5.30 -0.15 -101.33
C LEU A 250 -6.27 -0.99 -100.50
N VAL A 251 -7.22 -1.70 -101.14
CA VAL A 251 -8.14 -2.63 -100.47
C VAL A 251 -7.37 -3.79 -99.83
N GLU A 252 -6.39 -4.39 -100.51
CA GLU A 252 -5.51 -5.39 -99.91
C GLU A 252 -4.77 -4.89 -98.67
N LYS A 253 -4.30 -3.63 -98.70
CA LYS A 253 -3.62 -3.03 -97.54
C LYS A 253 -4.60 -2.80 -96.40
N LEU A 254 -5.75 -2.18 -96.67
CA LEU A 254 -6.78 -1.90 -95.66
C LEU A 254 -7.33 -3.20 -95.04
N GLN A 255 -7.43 -4.28 -95.81
CA GLN A 255 -7.79 -5.60 -95.29
C GLN A 255 -6.71 -6.12 -94.31
N LYS A 256 -5.43 -6.05 -94.67
CA LYS A 256 -4.31 -6.45 -93.77
C LYS A 256 -4.27 -5.59 -92.50
N ASP A 257 -4.46 -4.29 -92.62
CA ASP A 257 -4.51 -3.36 -91.49
C ASP A 257 -5.73 -3.66 -90.58
N ALA A 258 -6.88 -4.01 -91.15
CA ALA A 258 -8.07 -4.44 -90.41
C ALA A 258 -7.89 -5.80 -89.71
N ASP A 259 -7.26 -6.78 -90.37
CA ASP A 259 -6.97 -8.09 -89.79
C ASP A 259 -5.99 -7.97 -88.60
N VAL A 260 -4.99 -7.09 -88.71
CA VAL A 260 -4.09 -6.75 -87.59
C VAL A 260 -4.85 -6.10 -86.42
N LEU A 261 -5.78 -5.18 -86.69
CA LEU A 261 -6.63 -4.57 -85.66
C LEU A 261 -7.57 -5.60 -84.99
N ILE A 262 -8.09 -6.57 -85.76
CA ILE A 262 -8.90 -7.68 -85.22
C ILE A 262 -8.06 -8.57 -84.30
N GLN A 263 -6.84 -8.97 -84.71
CA GLN A 263 -5.94 -9.75 -83.87
C GLN A 263 -5.51 -8.98 -82.60
N SER A 264 -5.20 -7.68 -82.73
CA SER A 264 -4.91 -6.81 -81.58
C SER A 264 -6.08 -6.73 -80.61
N LYS A 265 -7.33 -6.63 -81.10
CA LYS A 265 -8.54 -6.62 -80.28
C LYS A 265 -8.75 -7.95 -79.56
N ILE A 266 -8.46 -9.09 -80.21
CA ILE A 266 -8.54 -10.43 -79.60
C ILE A 266 -7.50 -10.57 -78.49
N SER A 267 -6.25 -10.14 -78.71
CA SER A 267 -5.22 -10.17 -77.65
C SER A 267 -5.61 -9.29 -76.47
N LEU A 268 -6.04 -8.05 -76.71
CA LEU A 268 -6.47 -7.12 -75.65
C LEU A 268 -7.68 -7.65 -74.86
N ALA A 269 -8.61 -8.36 -75.49
CA ALA A 269 -9.71 -9.02 -74.79
C ALA A 269 -9.18 -10.14 -73.87
N ALA A 270 -8.32 -11.03 -74.38
CA ALA A 270 -7.73 -12.12 -73.60
C ALA A 270 -6.86 -11.62 -72.44
N ASP A 271 -6.12 -10.51 -72.63
CA ASP A 271 -5.34 -9.87 -71.56
C ASP A 271 -6.22 -9.16 -70.53
N ASN A 272 -7.38 -8.61 -70.93
CA ASN A 272 -8.36 -8.07 -70.00
C ASN A 272 -9.02 -9.20 -69.17
N ASP A 273 -9.37 -10.33 -69.78
CA ASP A 273 -9.91 -11.51 -69.08
C ASP A 273 -8.88 -12.10 -68.08
N ARG A 274 -7.59 -12.10 -68.44
CA ARG A 274 -6.49 -12.43 -67.53
C ARG A 274 -6.40 -11.45 -66.36
N LEU A 275 -6.51 -10.15 -66.61
CA LEU A 275 -6.47 -9.12 -65.58
C LEU A 275 -7.67 -9.20 -64.63
N TYR A 276 -8.89 -9.41 -65.12
CA TYR A 276 -10.07 -9.66 -64.28
C TYR A 276 -9.92 -10.93 -63.43
N SER A 277 -9.35 -11.99 -64.00
CA SER A 277 -9.06 -13.23 -63.26
C SER A 277 -8.03 -12.96 -62.15
N ALA A 278 -6.92 -12.28 -62.45
CA ALA A 278 -5.88 -11.92 -61.50
C ALA A 278 -6.37 -10.96 -60.39
N LEU A 279 -7.25 -10.01 -60.74
CA LEU A 279 -7.90 -9.09 -59.79
C LEU A 279 -8.75 -9.88 -58.79
N LYS A 280 -9.60 -10.80 -59.28
CA LYS A 280 -10.45 -11.65 -58.44
C LYS A 280 -9.64 -12.59 -57.54
N ASP A 281 -8.53 -13.10 -58.05
CA ASP A 281 -7.54 -13.86 -57.29
C ASP A 281 -6.85 -13.02 -56.20
N ALA A 282 -6.61 -11.73 -56.45
CA ALA A 282 -6.06 -10.80 -55.48
C ALA A 282 -7.10 -10.40 -54.41
N GLU A 283 -8.35 -10.10 -54.80
CA GLU A 283 -9.45 -9.82 -53.87
C GLU A 283 -9.74 -10.97 -52.91
N THR A 284 -9.73 -12.21 -53.41
CA THR A 284 -9.99 -13.40 -52.57
C THR A 284 -8.83 -13.66 -51.60
N LYS A 285 -7.58 -13.46 -52.04
CA LYS A 285 -6.40 -13.50 -51.15
C LYS A 285 -6.43 -12.38 -50.11
N LEU A 286 -6.87 -11.16 -50.49
CA LEU A 286 -7.02 -10.03 -49.58
C LEU A 286 -8.07 -10.35 -48.50
N LYS A 287 -9.30 -10.71 -48.89
CA LYS A 287 -10.38 -11.07 -47.95
C LYS A 287 -9.98 -12.19 -47.00
N PHE A 288 -9.36 -13.26 -47.51
CA PHE A 288 -8.83 -14.35 -46.68
C PHE A 288 -7.73 -13.87 -45.71
N SER A 289 -6.89 -12.92 -46.11
CA SER A 289 -5.88 -12.33 -45.22
C SER A 289 -6.50 -11.43 -44.15
N GLU A 290 -7.53 -10.64 -44.50
CA GLU A 290 -8.27 -9.78 -43.58
C GLU A 290 -9.03 -10.62 -42.54
N GLU A 291 -9.72 -11.68 -42.96
CA GLU A 291 -10.39 -12.64 -42.06
C GLU A 291 -9.39 -13.31 -41.12
N ASN A 292 -8.25 -13.80 -41.63
CA ASN A 292 -7.21 -14.47 -40.85
C ASN A 292 -6.53 -13.52 -39.84
N VAL A 293 -6.30 -12.26 -40.23
CA VAL A 293 -5.78 -11.21 -39.33
C VAL A 293 -6.81 -10.82 -38.27
N SER A 294 -8.08 -10.66 -38.67
CA SER A 294 -9.20 -10.37 -37.76
C SER A 294 -9.41 -11.51 -36.75
N GLU A 295 -9.36 -12.77 -37.18
CA GLU A 295 -9.49 -13.93 -36.28
C GLU A 295 -8.30 -14.03 -35.31
N LYS A 296 -7.07 -13.75 -35.76
CA LYS A 296 -5.87 -13.72 -34.91
C LYS A 296 -5.96 -12.65 -33.84
N TYR A 297 -6.25 -11.39 -34.20
CA TYR A 297 -6.41 -10.33 -33.22
C TYR A 297 -7.64 -10.56 -32.33
N GLY A 298 -8.74 -11.10 -32.87
CA GLY A 298 -9.93 -11.49 -32.13
C GLY A 298 -9.72 -12.66 -31.16
N LYS A 299 -8.69 -13.51 -31.36
CA LYS A 299 -8.21 -14.49 -30.36
C LYS A 299 -7.32 -13.81 -29.32
N MET A 300 -6.33 -13.04 -29.77
CA MET A 300 -5.39 -12.33 -28.89
C MET A 300 -6.09 -11.36 -27.92
N ILE A 301 -7.13 -10.64 -28.36
CA ILE A 301 -7.94 -9.75 -27.51
C ILE A 301 -8.69 -10.54 -26.43
N ARG A 302 -9.20 -11.75 -26.74
CA ARG A 302 -9.85 -12.63 -25.75
C ARG A 302 -8.84 -13.15 -24.73
N GLU A 303 -7.71 -13.71 -25.18
CA GLU A 303 -6.65 -14.19 -24.28
C GLU A 303 -6.11 -13.09 -23.34
N VAL A 304 -6.00 -11.85 -23.84
CA VAL A 304 -5.58 -10.69 -23.02
C VAL A 304 -6.68 -10.26 -22.05
N SER A 305 -7.95 -10.35 -22.45
CA SER A 305 -9.10 -10.04 -21.58
C SER A 305 -9.25 -11.07 -20.46
N GLU A 306 -9.11 -12.37 -20.77
CA GLU A 306 -9.13 -13.47 -19.79
C GLU A 306 -7.99 -13.32 -18.78
N LYS A 307 -6.76 -13.04 -19.22
CA LYS A 307 -5.62 -12.76 -18.34
C LYS A 307 -5.81 -11.50 -17.50
N LEU A 308 -6.44 -10.46 -18.04
CA LEU A 308 -6.77 -9.25 -17.30
C LEU A 308 -7.82 -9.51 -16.21
N GLU A 309 -8.82 -10.35 -16.48
CA GLU A 309 -9.81 -10.77 -15.49
C GLU A 309 -9.18 -11.63 -14.39
N GLU A 310 -8.31 -12.58 -14.74
CA GLU A 310 -7.51 -13.34 -13.76
C GLU A 310 -6.70 -12.42 -12.83
N GLU A 311 -5.98 -11.44 -13.37
CA GLU A 311 -5.18 -10.51 -12.55
C GLU A 311 -6.06 -9.58 -11.70
N GLN A 312 -7.26 -9.20 -12.17
CA GLN A 312 -8.23 -8.49 -11.34
C GLN A 312 -8.74 -9.35 -10.18
N GLN A 313 -9.02 -10.64 -10.42
CA GLN A 313 -9.40 -11.59 -9.37
C GLN A 313 -8.27 -11.81 -8.35
N LYS A 314 -7.02 -11.95 -8.81
CA LYS A 314 -5.82 -12.05 -7.95
C LYS A 314 -5.63 -10.78 -7.11
N ALA A 315 -5.76 -9.59 -7.72
CA ALA A 315 -5.66 -8.32 -7.01
C ALA A 315 -6.78 -8.15 -5.95
N ALA A 316 -8.00 -8.57 -6.25
CA ALA A 316 -9.10 -8.57 -5.29
C ALA A 316 -8.85 -9.53 -4.10
N ALA A 317 -8.28 -10.71 -4.36
CA ALA A 317 -7.88 -11.66 -3.31
C ALA A 317 -6.77 -11.07 -2.42
N VAL A 318 -5.70 -10.52 -3.00
CA VAL A 318 -4.61 -9.88 -2.24
C VAL A 318 -5.13 -8.69 -1.40
N SER A 319 -6.06 -7.90 -1.94
CA SER A 319 -6.69 -6.79 -1.19
C SER A 319 -7.52 -7.28 0.01
N LYS A 320 -8.22 -8.42 -0.14
CA LYS A 320 -8.94 -9.08 0.96
C LYS A 320 -7.98 -9.60 2.03
N ASP A 321 -6.89 -10.24 1.65
CA ASP A 321 -5.90 -10.82 2.57
C ASP A 321 -5.11 -9.73 3.31
N LEU A 322 -4.78 -8.62 2.64
CA LEU A 322 -4.26 -7.40 3.30
C LEU A 322 -5.27 -6.82 4.32
N GLY A 323 -6.57 -6.90 4.03
CA GLY A 323 -7.62 -6.54 4.98
C GLY A 323 -7.69 -7.46 6.21
N ILE A 324 -7.43 -8.76 6.03
CA ILE A 324 -7.34 -9.74 7.13
C ILE A 324 -6.07 -9.49 7.95
N LEU A 325 -4.91 -9.32 7.30
CA LEU A 325 -3.63 -9.06 7.95
C LEU A 325 -3.64 -7.76 8.77
N ARG A 326 -4.28 -6.68 8.28
CA ARG A 326 -4.47 -5.44 9.07
C ARG A 326 -5.28 -5.70 10.34
N LYS A 327 -6.41 -6.41 10.24
CA LYS A 327 -7.22 -6.78 11.42
C LYS A 327 -6.43 -7.62 12.41
N ALA A 328 -5.67 -8.62 11.94
CA ALA A 328 -4.80 -9.44 12.78
C ALA A 328 -3.70 -8.61 13.46
N GLN A 329 -3.09 -7.67 12.74
CA GLN A 329 -2.09 -6.74 13.28
C GLN A 329 -2.69 -5.84 14.37
N ASP A 330 -3.91 -5.35 14.19
CA ASP A 330 -4.57 -4.49 15.17
C ASP A 330 -5.04 -5.26 16.42
N THR A 331 -5.50 -6.52 16.27
CA THR A 331 -5.71 -7.43 17.41
C THR A 331 -4.40 -7.68 18.16
N ALA A 332 -3.31 -7.99 17.47
CA ALA A 332 -2.01 -8.24 18.08
C ALA A 332 -1.46 -6.99 18.82
N LYS A 333 -1.69 -5.78 18.31
CA LYS A 333 -1.41 -4.52 19.04
C LYS A 333 -2.22 -4.43 20.34
N GLN A 334 -3.52 -4.72 20.29
CA GLN A 334 -4.38 -4.69 21.49
C GLN A 334 -3.96 -5.73 22.53
N GLU A 335 -3.56 -6.92 22.11
CA GLU A 335 -3.01 -7.96 23.01
C GLU A 335 -1.67 -7.54 23.61
N LEU A 336 -0.78 -6.93 22.81
CA LEU A 336 0.50 -6.41 23.28
C LEU A 336 0.34 -5.27 24.30
N GLU A 337 -0.64 -4.36 24.13
CA GLU A 337 -0.94 -3.34 25.14
C GLU A 337 -1.61 -3.92 26.40
N LYS A 338 -2.45 -4.97 26.28
CA LYS A 338 -2.94 -5.72 27.46
C LYS A 338 -1.79 -6.32 28.25
N ILE A 339 -0.90 -7.06 27.58
CA ILE A 339 0.29 -7.70 28.19
C ILE A 339 1.20 -6.66 28.85
N LYS A 340 1.41 -5.48 28.24
CA LYS A 340 2.13 -4.36 28.89
C LYS A 340 1.43 -3.89 30.17
N SER A 341 0.11 -3.74 30.15
CA SER A 341 -0.66 -3.28 31.32
C SER A 341 -0.65 -4.30 32.47
N GLU A 342 -0.71 -5.60 32.14
CA GLU A 342 -0.59 -6.70 33.08
C GLU A 342 0.84 -6.80 33.64
N TYR A 343 1.86 -6.69 32.79
CA TYR A 343 3.27 -6.66 33.19
C TYR A 343 3.57 -5.48 34.13
N ASN A 344 3.05 -4.28 33.83
CA ASN A 344 3.22 -3.12 34.70
C ASN A 344 2.53 -3.34 36.06
N SER A 345 1.28 -3.85 36.06
CA SER A 345 0.57 -4.21 37.30
C SER A 345 1.33 -5.26 38.12
N LEU A 346 1.94 -6.25 37.48
CA LEU A 346 2.74 -7.29 38.12
C LEU A 346 4.07 -6.73 38.65
N SER A 347 4.73 -5.85 37.89
CA SER A 347 5.95 -5.14 38.30
C SER A 347 5.70 -4.32 39.57
N ASP A 348 4.60 -3.58 39.64
CA ASP A 348 4.25 -2.78 40.82
C ASP A 348 3.83 -3.65 42.02
N LYS A 349 3.15 -4.79 41.79
CA LYS A 349 2.93 -5.81 42.83
C LYS A 349 4.25 -6.35 43.39
N TYR A 350 5.23 -6.67 42.55
CA TYR A 350 6.55 -7.12 43.00
C TYR A 350 7.34 -6.02 43.74
N LYS A 351 7.28 -4.76 43.29
CA LYS A 351 7.86 -3.62 44.04
C LYS A 351 7.21 -3.46 45.42
N TYR A 352 5.89 -3.62 45.52
CA TYR A 352 5.17 -3.56 46.78
C TYR A 352 5.53 -4.73 47.70
N GLN A 353 5.55 -5.96 47.18
CA GLN A 353 5.96 -7.16 47.92
C GLN A 353 7.41 -7.05 48.40
N SER A 354 8.34 -6.62 47.54
CA SER A 354 9.75 -6.40 47.90
C SER A 354 9.89 -5.38 49.04
N ARG A 355 9.17 -4.26 49.00
CA ARG A 355 9.12 -3.28 50.10
C ARG A 355 8.50 -3.86 51.38
N ALA A 356 7.47 -4.69 51.27
CA ALA A 356 6.84 -5.34 52.43
C ALA A 356 7.75 -6.40 53.07
N TYR A 357 8.47 -7.20 52.27
CA TYR A 357 9.47 -8.15 52.77
C TYR A 357 10.70 -7.44 53.34
N GLY A 358 11.14 -6.32 52.76
CA GLY A 358 12.19 -5.47 53.33
C GLY A 358 11.83 -5.02 54.74
N LYS A 359 10.65 -4.39 54.91
CA LYS A 359 10.13 -4.01 56.24
C LYS A 359 10.00 -5.19 57.20
N LEU A 360 9.46 -6.32 56.73
CA LEU A 360 9.34 -7.52 57.57
C LEU A 360 10.72 -8.05 58.02
N SER A 361 11.76 -7.87 57.21
CA SER A 361 13.14 -8.21 57.58
C SER A 361 13.75 -7.20 58.56
N GLU A 362 13.47 -5.90 58.39
CA GLU A 362 13.85 -4.85 59.34
C GLU A 362 13.18 -5.07 60.72
N ASP A 363 11.87 -5.35 60.73
CA ASP A 363 11.10 -5.72 61.92
C ASP A 363 11.66 -6.99 62.58
N LEU A 364 11.95 -8.04 61.78
CA LEU A 364 12.53 -9.30 62.28
C LEU A 364 13.93 -9.10 62.87
N GLU A 365 14.75 -8.25 62.27
CA GLU A 365 16.05 -7.86 62.82
C GLU A 365 15.90 -7.10 64.13
N GLU A 366 14.96 -6.16 64.24
CA GLU A 366 14.72 -5.41 65.47
C GLU A 366 14.22 -6.33 66.59
N GLN A 367 13.31 -7.27 66.29
CA GLN A 367 12.87 -8.30 67.22
C GLN A 367 14.02 -9.26 67.59
N THR A 368 14.92 -9.57 66.66
CA THR A 368 16.12 -10.38 66.94
C THR A 368 17.11 -9.63 67.85
N LYS A 369 17.27 -8.31 67.67
CA LYS A 369 18.07 -7.44 68.55
C LYS A 369 17.44 -7.36 69.95
N LYS A 370 16.13 -7.21 70.06
CA LYS A 370 15.36 -7.28 71.32
C LYS A 370 15.52 -8.65 72.01
N ALA A 371 15.39 -9.75 71.28
CA ALA A 371 15.56 -11.10 71.80
C ALA A 371 16.98 -11.36 72.34
N LYS A 372 18.02 -10.91 71.62
CA LYS A 372 19.42 -10.97 72.10
C LYS A 372 19.63 -10.14 73.37
N THR A 373 18.99 -8.97 73.46
CA THR A 373 19.03 -8.13 74.67
C THR A 373 18.40 -8.87 75.85
N LEU A 374 17.17 -9.37 75.69
CA LEU A 374 16.47 -10.17 76.71
C LEU A 374 17.24 -11.44 77.10
N GLN A 375 17.92 -12.11 76.16
CA GLN A 375 18.77 -13.26 76.45
C GLN A 375 20.00 -12.89 77.31
N THR A 376 20.63 -11.74 77.05
CA THR A 376 21.72 -11.24 77.90
C THR A 376 21.23 -10.70 79.25
N GLU A 377 20.01 -10.18 79.34
CA GLU A 377 19.36 -9.82 80.61
C GLU A 377 19.01 -11.05 81.44
N LEU A 378 18.43 -12.10 80.84
CA LEU A 378 18.21 -13.40 81.48
C LEU A 378 19.53 -13.98 82.00
N SER A 379 20.60 -13.91 81.20
CA SER A 379 21.93 -14.38 81.62
C SER A 379 22.48 -13.61 82.83
N LYS A 380 22.26 -12.28 82.89
CA LYS A 380 22.61 -11.44 84.05
C LYS A 380 21.73 -11.76 85.27
N LEU A 381 20.43 -11.95 85.08
CA LEU A 381 19.50 -12.31 86.16
C LEU A 381 19.80 -13.70 86.73
N GLU A 382 20.23 -14.66 85.90
CA GLU A 382 20.65 -15.98 86.36
C GLU A 382 22.00 -15.94 87.09
N GLN A 383 22.96 -15.11 86.64
CA GLN A 383 24.17 -14.82 87.42
C GLN A 383 23.84 -14.17 88.78
N GLN A 384 22.93 -13.21 88.82
CA GLN A 384 22.47 -12.56 90.06
C GLN A 384 21.73 -13.53 90.99
N LYS A 385 20.87 -14.40 90.44
CA LYS A 385 20.21 -15.50 91.17
C LYS A 385 21.25 -16.44 91.79
N ASN A 386 22.21 -16.90 91.01
CA ASN A 386 23.23 -17.85 91.47
C ASN A 386 24.15 -17.21 92.54
N GLU A 387 24.41 -15.89 92.47
CA GLU A 387 25.13 -15.17 93.52
C GLU A 387 24.27 -14.95 94.78
N ALA A 388 22.97 -14.67 94.63
CA ALA A 388 22.02 -14.60 95.74
C ALA A 388 21.85 -15.97 96.44
N GLU A 389 21.89 -17.07 95.68
CA GLU A 389 21.88 -18.44 96.23
C GLU A 389 23.17 -18.73 97.01
N LYS A 390 24.36 -18.37 96.49
CA LYS A 390 25.61 -18.43 97.28
C LYS A 390 25.55 -17.60 98.57
N GLN A 391 24.98 -16.39 98.52
CA GLN A 391 24.83 -15.54 99.71
C GLN A 391 23.83 -16.14 100.70
N ARG A 392 22.74 -16.75 100.22
CA ARG A 392 21.78 -17.50 101.03
C ARG A 392 22.42 -18.71 101.70
N ASP A 393 23.24 -19.48 100.98
CA ASP A 393 23.93 -20.64 101.54
C ASP A 393 25.02 -20.24 102.54
N ARG A 394 25.73 -19.15 102.29
CA ARG A 394 26.64 -18.52 103.26
C ARG A 394 25.89 -18.05 104.51
N ALA A 395 24.69 -17.48 104.36
CA ALA A 395 23.84 -17.09 105.49
C ALA A 395 23.28 -18.31 106.25
N ASN A 396 22.92 -19.39 105.56
CA ASN A 396 22.52 -20.68 106.17
C ASN A 396 23.69 -21.28 106.97
N TRP A 397 24.90 -21.31 106.41
CA TRP A 397 26.10 -21.81 107.08
C TRP A 397 26.47 -20.97 108.32
N LEU A 398 26.38 -19.64 108.22
CA LEU A 398 26.53 -18.74 109.37
C LEU A 398 25.45 -18.99 110.44
N ARG A 399 24.19 -19.20 110.04
CA ARG A 399 23.07 -19.52 110.94
C ARG A 399 23.26 -20.86 111.63
N GLU A 400 23.71 -21.90 110.94
CA GLU A 400 24.06 -23.18 111.57
C GLU A 400 25.23 -23.04 112.55
N THR A 401 26.25 -22.27 112.18
CA THR A 401 27.44 -22.06 113.02
C THR A 401 27.07 -21.31 114.30
N LEU A 402 26.26 -20.25 114.19
CA LEU A 402 25.68 -19.54 115.32
C LEU A 402 24.74 -20.43 116.15
N SER A 403 23.95 -21.29 115.52
CA SER A 403 23.10 -22.25 116.25
C SER A 403 23.92 -23.27 117.05
N LYS A 404 25.02 -23.77 116.49
CA LYS A 404 25.96 -24.68 117.17
C LYS A 404 26.68 -23.97 118.32
N GLN A 405 27.10 -22.72 118.13
CA GLN A 405 27.67 -21.88 119.20
C GLN A 405 26.65 -21.57 120.31
N HIS A 406 25.39 -21.27 119.97
CA HIS A 406 24.33 -21.02 120.94
C HIS A 406 23.95 -22.29 121.73
N ALA A 407 24.00 -23.46 121.10
CA ALA A 407 23.83 -24.74 121.80
C ALA A 407 24.96 -24.98 122.80
N ALA A 408 26.23 -24.83 122.39
CA ALA A 408 27.39 -24.97 123.26
C ALA A 408 27.40 -23.96 124.42
N LEU A 409 27.01 -22.69 124.18
CA LEU A 409 26.85 -21.67 125.22
C LEU A 409 25.73 -21.98 126.21
N LYS A 410 24.64 -22.64 125.77
CA LYS A 410 23.56 -23.10 126.66
C LYS A 410 24.02 -24.26 127.51
N GLU A 411 24.73 -25.23 126.93
CA GLU A 411 25.27 -26.39 127.64
C GLU A 411 26.34 -25.98 128.68
N ALA A 412 27.20 -25.01 128.34
CA ALA A 412 28.14 -24.40 129.28
C ALA A 412 27.42 -23.69 130.44
N ASN A 413 26.39 -22.87 130.16
CA ASN A 413 25.57 -22.24 131.21
C ASN A 413 24.87 -23.26 132.12
N GLU A 414 24.35 -24.36 131.57
CA GLU A 414 23.71 -25.42 132.37
C GLU A 414 24.72 -26.22 133.21
N ALA A 415 25.98 -26.32 132.77
CA ALA A 415 27.08 -26.88 133.56
C ALA A 415 27.50 -25.94 134.71
N GLU A 416 27.74 -24.65 134.43
CA GLU A 416 28.06 -23.65 135.45
C GLU A 416 26.93 -23.50 136.47
N LEU A 417 25.67 -23.49 136.04
CA LEU A 417 24.51 -23.42 136.94
C LEU A 417 24.40 -24.65 137.86
N LYS A 418 24.81 -25.85 137.40
CA LYS A 418 24.92 -27.05 138.25
C LYS A 418 26.09 -26.95 139.25
N GLN A 419 27.23 -26.41 138.83
CA GLN A 419 28.38 -26.21 139.70
C GLN A 419 28.10 -25.15 140.78
N PHE A 420 27.51 -24.02 140.40
CA PHE A 420 27.05 -22.97 141.31
C PHE A 420 26.09 -23.54 142.36
N LYS A 421 25.05 -24.27 141.94
CA LYS A 421 24.06 -24.89 142.85
C LYS A 421 24.67 -25.85 143.86
N ARG A 422 25.71 -26.62 143.49
CA ARG A 422 26.48 -27.43 144.45
C ARG A 422 27.21 -26.54 145.44
N THR A 423 28.07 -25.64 144.95
CA THR A 423 28.87 -24.76 145.83
C THR A 423 28.05 -23.82 146.73
N THR A 424 26.80 -23.50 146.39
CA THR A 424 25.88 -22.79 147.29
C THR A 424 25.15 -23.72 148.27
N PHE A 425 24.92 -24.98 147.94
CA PHE A 425 24.37 -25.97 148.87
C PHE A 425 25.41 -26.33 149.95
N ASP A 426 26.63 -26.64 149.53
CA ASP A 426 27.73 -27.03 150.42
C ASP A 426 28.01 -25.93 151.46
N LYS A 427 28.10 -24.66 151.02
CA LYS A 427 28.27 -23.48 151.90
C LYS A 427 27.06 -23.21 152.81
N MET A 428 25.84 -23.55 152.38
CA MET A 428 24.65 -23.40 153.22
C MET A 428 24.60 -24.45 154.32
N GLN A 429 25.12 -25.65 154.04
CA GLN A 429 25.27 -26.72 155.03
C GLN A 429 26.39 -26.41 156.04
N GLU A 430 27.50 -25.83 155.58
CA GLU A 430 28.58 -25.30 156.42
C GLU A 430 28.07 -24.20 157.38
N PHE A 431 27.32 -23.22 156.85
CA PHE A 431 26.72 -22.15 157.65
C PHE A 431 25.70 -22.67 158.70
N TYR A 432 24.97 -23.74 158.40
CA TYR A 432 24.07 -24.39 159.36
C TYR A 432 24.81 -25.09 160.52
N ALA A 433 26.03 -25.55 160.30
CA ALA A 433 26.87 -26.11 161.37
C ALA A 433 27.41 -24.99 162.28
N ASP A 434 27.91 -23.89 161.71
CA ASP A 434 28.40 -22.72 162.45
C ASP A 434 27.32 -22.05 163.30
N VAL A 435 26.09 -21.90 162.76
CA VAL A 435 24.96 -21.36 163.53
C VAL A 435 24.68 -22.21 164.77
N LYS A 436 24.62 -23.54 164.63
CA LYS A 436 24.37 -24.45 165.76
C LYS A 436 25.50 -24.40 166.80
N ALA A 437 26.76 -24.37 166.36
CA ALA A 437 27.91 -24.20 167.24
C ALA A 437 27.92 -22.84 167.97
N SER A 438 27.33 -21.81 167.35
CA SER A 438 27.13 -20.49 167.97
C SER A 438 25.97 -20.46 168.97
N GLU A 439 24.89 -21.21 168.74
CA GLU A 439 23.79 -21.37 169.70
C GLU A 439 24.26 -22.10 170.97
N GLU A 440 24.98 -23.21 170.81
CA GLU A 440 25.54 -23.98 171.94
C GLU A 440 26.55 -23.14 172.77
N LYS A 441 27.31 -22.24 172.14
CA LYS A 441 28.14 -21.24 172.84
C LYS A 441 27.31 -20.17 173.56
N ASN A 442 26.19 -19.74 172.99
CA ASN A 442 25.38 -18.67 173.56
C ASN A 442 24.68 -19.14 174.83
N ASP A 443 24.12 -20.35 174.85
CA ASP A 443 23.54 -20.94 176.07
C ASP A 443 24.59 -21.21 177.16
N ALA A 444 25.83 -21.59 176.78
CA ALA A 444 26.93 -21.70 177.74
C ALA A 444 27.30 -20.34 178.38
N LEU A 445 27.39 -19.27 177.58
CA LEU A 445 27.65 -17.91 178.06
C LEU A 445 26.51 -17.36 178.93
N LYS A 446 25.27 -17.68 178.58
CA LYS A 446 24.07 -17.31 179.34
C LYS A 446 24.12 -17.88 180.76
N LYS A 447 24.52 -19.15 180.88
CA LYS A 447 24.67 -19.84 182.17
C LYS A 447 25.75 -19.20 183.06
N VAL A 448 26.89 -18.84 182.49
CA VAL A 448 27.97 -18.10 183.19
C VAL A 448 27.51 -16.70 183.61
N ASN A 449 26.67 -16.04 182.80
CA ASN A 449 26.11 -14.73 183.14
C ASN A 449 25.10 -14.82 184.31
N ASP A 450 24.26 -15.85 184.34
CA ASP A 450 23.32 -16.11 185.46
C ASP A 450 24.09 -16.41 186.76
N GLU A 451 25.20 -17.14 186.69
CA GLU A 451 26.12 -17.39 187.83
C GLU A 451 26.78 -16.09 188.32
N LEU A 452 27.28 -15.23 187.42
CA LEU A 452 27.86 -13.92 187.75
C LEU A 452 26.83 -12.94 188.34
N VAL A 453 25.56 -13.02 187.96
CA VAL A 453 24.48 -12.21 188.56
C VAL A 453 24.26 -12.59 190.03
N MET A 454 24.22 -13.88 190.36
CA MET A 454 24.12 -14.33 191.76
C MET A 454 25.32 -13.88 192.59
N GLU A 455 26.54 -13.97 192.03
CA GLU A 455 27.75 -13.51 192.73
C GLU A 455 27.76 -11.99 192.95
N ASN A 456 27.23 -11.20 192.00
CA ASN A 456 27.13 -9.75 192.14
C ASN A 456 26.19 -9.31 193.27
N ASP A 457 25.03 -9.97 193.43
CA ASP A 457 24.09 -9.63 194.50
C ASP A 457 24.59 -10.10 195.89
N ASP A 458 25.37 -11.18 195.98
CA ASP A 458 26.08 -11.55 197.22
C ASP A 458 27.21 -10.54 197.56
N PHE A 459 27.93 -10.02 196.56
CA PHE A 459 28.86 -8.90 196.77
C PHE A 459 28.16 -7.62 197.22
N ARG A 460 26.95 -7.32 196.72
CA ARG A 460 26.12 -6.19 197.19
C ARG A 460 25.68 -6.34 198.65
N ALA A 461 25.28 -7.55 199.05
CA ALA A 461 24.94 -7.84 200.45
C ALA A 461 26.14 -7.59 201.39
N LYS A 462 27.35 -7.98 200.96
CA LYS A 462 28.61 -7.76 201.70
C LYS A 462 29.02 -6.29 201.74
N LEU A 463 28.81 -5.52 200.67
CA LEU A 463 29.02 -4.07 200.65
C LEU A 463 28.14 -3.31 201.65
N LEU A 464 26.86 -3.69 201.79
CA LEU A 464 25.94 -3.09 202.76
C LEU A 464 26.36 -3.33 204.23
N GLN A 465 27.08 -4.43 204.52
CA GLN A 465 27.70 -4.62 205.84
C GLN A 465 28.94 -3.75 206.03
N LEU A 466 29.68 -3.42 204.97
CA LEU A 466 30.91 -2.63 205.02
C LEU A 466 30.65 -1.15 205.34
N ASP A 467 29.61 -0.55 204.76
CA ASP A 467 29.25 0.86 205.03
C ASP A 467 28.77 1.11 206.47
N SER A 468 28.11 0.11 207.08
CA SER A 468 27.77 0.13 208.51
C SER A 468 29.02 0.29 209.40
N ILE A 469 30.11 -0.38 209.02
CA ILE A 469 31.39 -0.34 209.75
C ILE A 469 32.18 0.93 209.42
N SER A 470 32.12 1.43 208.17
CA SER A 470 32.83 2.65 207.75
C SER A 470 32.32 3.91 208.47
N ALA A 471 31.02 3.96 208.81
CA ALA A 471 30.41 5.03 209.58
C ALA A 471 30.90 5.09 211.04
N ALA A 472 31.20 3.95 211.66
CA ALA A 472 31.67 3.89 213.04
C ALA A 472 33.12 4.39 213.19
N ASN A 473 34.03 3.97 212.31
CA ASN A 473 35.46 4.31 212.41
C ASN A 473 35.74 5.82 212.32
N LYS A 474 34.94 6.57 211.55
CA LYS A 474 35.06 8.04 211.44
C LYS A 474 34.89 8.78 212.77
N LYS A 475 34.35 8.14 213.81
CA LYS A 475 34.27 8.71 215.16
C LYS A 475 35.52 8.44 216.02
N ALA A 476 36.30 7.41 215.70
CA ALA A 476 37.53 7.04 216.41
C ALA A 476 38.78 7.79 215.90
N ASP A 477 38.84 8.08 214.59
CA ASP A 477 40.01 8.75 213.98
C ASP A 477 40.27 10.16 214.54
N ALA A 478 39.25 10.82 215.12
CA ALA A 478 39.40 12.11 215.80
C ALA A 478 40.21 12.03 217.10
N GLU A 479 40.13 10.92 217.85
CA GLU A 479 40.84 10.73 219.11
C GLU A 479 42.25 10.15 218.87
N ILE A 480 42.42 9.31 217.84
CA ILE A 480 43.71 8.71 217.46
C ILE A 480 44.75 9.78 217.05
N ALA A 481 44.30 10.94 216.55
CA ALA A 481 45.15 12.08 216.23
C ALA A 481 45.96 12.61 217.43
N THR A 482 45.49 12.43 218.66
CA THR A 482 46.19 12.89 219.88
C THR A 482 47.21 11.88 220.44
N LEU A 483 47.21 10.63 219.98
CA LEU A 483 48.05 9.56 220.54
C LEU A 483 49.17 9.06 219.62
N ARG A 484 49.11 9.29 218.30
CA ARG A 484 50.14 8.85 217.34
C ARG A 484 51.48 9.62 217.38
N ALA A 485 51.69 10.49 218.36
CA ALA A 485 53.04 10.91 218.78
C ALA A 485 53.77 9.84 219.62
N THR A 486 53.05 8.86 220.16
CA THR A 486 53.53 7.92 221.18
C THR A 486 53.74 6.51 220.64
N ILE A 487 54.81 6.30 219.85
CA ILE A 487 55.77 5.16 220.01
C ILE A 487 55.23 3.71 219.87
N GLN A 488 53.94 3.46 219.66
CA GLN A 488 53.26 2.18 219.92
C GLN A 488 53.37 1.10 218.80
N ASN A 489 54.58 0.54 218.70
CA ASN A 489 54.87 -0.91 218.69
C ASN A 489 54.01 -1.94 217.91
N MET A 490 54.71 -2.69 217.04
CA MET A 490 54.66 -4.17 216.84
C MET A 490 53.65 -4.88 215.89
N ALA A 491 54.23 -5.49 214.82
CA ALA A 491 54.36 -6.95 214.60
C ALA A 491 53.46 -7.82 213.64
N THR A 492 54.00 -8.10 212.43
CA THR A 492 54.24 -9.47 211.83
C THR A 492 53.00 -10.33 211.31
N PRO A 493 53.11 -11.61 210.81
CA PRO A 493 52.72 -11.92 209.39
C PRO A 493 52.07 -13.33 209.06
N THR A 494 52.02 -13.72 207.75
CA THR A 494 51.97 -15.11 207.17
C THR A 494 50.66 -15.96 207.32
N THR A 495 50.37 -17.11 206.65
CA THR A 495 51.14 -18.09 205.79
C THR A 495 50.24 -18.98 204.86
N ALA A 496 50.78 -19.50 203.72
CA ALA A 496 50.55 -20.86 203.10
C ALA A 496 49.17 -21.25 202.45
N THR A 497 48.98 -22.19 201.49
CA THR A 497 49.78 -23.22 200.72
C THR A 497 48.98 -23.64 199.41
N SER A 498 49.23 -24.61 198.49
CA SER A 498 50.25 -25.67 198.16
C SER A 498 49.97 -26.34 196.77
N SER A 499 51.00 -26.84 196.05
CA SER A 499 51.09 -28.04 195.12
C SER A 499 50.08 -28.29 193.97
N LEU A 500 50.38 -28.73 192.72
CA LEU A 500 51.57 -29.07 191.86
C LEU A 500 51.00 -29.21 190.37
N ALA A 501 51.51 -29.76 189.24
CA ALA A 501 52.71 -30.40 188.59
C ALA A 501 52.30 -30.64 187.07
N ASP A 502 53.02 -31.24 186.09
CA ASP A 502 54.40 -31.24 185.51
C ASP A 502 54.37 -32.14 184.21
N THR A 503 55.17 -32.11 183.12
CA THR A 503 56.13 -31.20 182.41
C THR A 503 56.40 -31.72 180.94
N THR A 504 57.19 -31.00 180.10
CA THR A 504 57.77 -31.36 178.75
C THR A 504 56.86 -31.27 177.48
N GLY A 505 57.34 -30.99 176.24
CA GLY A 505 58.69 -30.68 175.70
C GLY A 505 58.72 -30.22 174.21
N TYR A 506 59.84 -29.64 173.73
CA TYR A 506 60.01 -28.87 172.46
C TYR A 506 59.96 -29.65 171.12
N HIS A 507 59.41 -29.05 170.03
CA HIS A 507 59.78 -29.41 168.63
C HIS A 507 59.52 -28.39 167.48
N THR A 508 58.79 -27.28 167.68
CA THR A 508 57.99 -26.69 166.58
C THR A 508 58.64 -25.61 165.66
N GLU A 509 59.81 -25.05 165.99
CA GLU A 509 60.30 -23.84 165.28
C GLU A 509 61.16 -24.10 164.02
N LEU A 510 61.49 -25.36 163.70
CA LEU A 510 62.44 -25.68 162.61
C LEU A 510 61.80 -25.95 161.23
N GLN A 511 60.47 -26.04 161.11
CA GLN A 511 59.82 -26.39 159.83
C GLN A 511 59.63 -25.21 158.87
N ASN A 512 59.43 -23.98 159.36
CA ASN A 512 58.99 -22.85 158.52
C ASN A 512 60.00 -22.40 157.44
N VAL A 513 61.27 -22.82 157.50
CA VAL A 513 62.31 -22.43 156.52
C VAL A 513 62.36 -23.39 155.32
N GLN A 514 61.74 -24.58 155.39
CA GLN A 514 61.89 -25.62 154.38
C GLN A 514 60.87 -25.53 153.22
N GLU A 515 59.86 -24.67 153.34
CA GLU A 515 58.77 -24.54 152.36
C GLU A 515 59.12 -23.59 151.19
N GLU A 516 59.81 -22.47 151.47
CA GLU A 516 60.11 -21.43 150.47
C GLU A 516 60.98 -21.93 149.29
N LEU A 517 61.89 -22.87 149.57
CA LEU A 517 62.84 -23.38 148.57
C LEU A 517 62.17 -24.22 147.45
N LYS A 518 60.91 -24.63 147.62
CA LYS A 518 60.15 -25.35 146.58
C LYS A 518 59.65 -24.41 145.47
N VAL A 519 59.25 -23.17 145.82
CA VAL A 519 58.54 -22.24 144.93
C VAL A 519 59.42 -21.78 143.76
N VAL A 520 60.69 -21.44 144.04
CA VAL A 520 61.64 -20.95 143.03
C VAL A 520 61.88 -21.99 141.92
N LYS A 521 61.81 -23.29 142.24
CA LYS A 521 62.09 -24.36 141.29
C LYS A 521 60.99 -24.52 140.24
N THR A 522 59.72 -24.35 140.62
CA THR A 522 58.56 -24.42 139.71
C THR A 522 58.48 -23.24 138.72
N GLU A 523 59.14 -22.12 138.99
CA GLU A 523 59.15 -20.96 138.11
C GLU A 523 60.05 -21.17 136.87
N GLY A 524 61.16 -21.92 137.02
CA GLY A 524 62.17 -22.13 135.97
C GLY A 524 61.66 -22.93 134.77
N ASP A 525 61.01 -24.08 135.01
CA ASP A 525 60.48 -24.97 133.97
C ASP A 525 59.47 -24.25 133.04
N ARG A 526 58.75 -23.26 133.59
CA ARG A 526 57.74 -22.46 132.89
C ARG A 526 58.36 -21.57 131.80
N TRP A 527 59.53 -21.00 132.04
CA TRP A 527 60.26 -20.19 131.06
C TRP A 527 60.85 -21.04 129.93
N GLN A 528 61.40 -22.21 130.24
CA GLN A 528 61.98 -23.12 129.25
C GLN A 528 60.92 -23.66 128.26
N THR A 529 59.67 -23.82 128.72
CA THR A 529 58.52 -24.22 127.91
C THR A 529 58.04 -23.12 126.95
N LEU A 530 58.24 -21.84 127.29
CA LEU A 530 57.88 -20.70 126.44
C LEU A 530 58.85 -20.53 125.26
N ALA A 531 60.15 -20.71 125.50
CA ALA A 531 61.19 -20.51 124.49
C ALA A 531 61.10 -21.52 123.32
N THR A 532 60.81 -22.80 123.60
CA THR A 532 60.66 -23.83 122.56
C THR A 532 59.47 -23.58 121.65
N LYS A 533 58.36 -23.03 122.18
CA LYS A 533 57.15 -22.75 121.39
C LYS A 533 57.37 -21.66 120.34
N ALA A 534 58.02 -20.56 120.71
CA ALA A 534 58.33 -19.45 119.78
C ALA A 534 59.23 -19.88 118.61
N MET A 535 60.17 -20.81 118.83
CA MET A 535 61.09 -21.29 117.78
C MET A 535 60.36 -22.09 116.68
N ILE A 536 59.27 -22.77 117.01
CA ILE A 536 58.45 -23.54 116.06
C ILE A 536 57.67 -22.59 115.15
N GLU A 537 57.05 -21.56 115.73
CA GLU A 537 56.25 -20.57 115.00
C GLU A 537 57.11 -19.78 114.00
N TYR A 538 58.35 -19.41 114.37
CA TYR A 538 59.30 -18.75 113.46
C TYR A 538 59.64 -19.59 112.22
N ARG A 539 59.86 -20.91 112.38
CA ARG A 539 60.15 -21.81 111.24
C ARG A 539 58.99 -21.92 110.27
N ALA A 540 57.75 -21.99 110.77
CA ALA A 540 56.54 -22.04 109.94
C ALA A 540 56.35 -20.75 109.12
N LEU A 541 56.77 -19.60 109.66
CA LEU A 541 56.68 -18.31 108.97
C LEU A 541 57.75 -18.17 107.87
N ALA A 542 58.96 -18.67 108.09
CA ALA A 542 60.02 -18.70 107.08
C ALA A 542 59.67 -19.61 105.86
N GLU A 543 59.07 -20.77 106.10
CA GLU A 543 58.52 -21.66 105.05
C GLU A 543 57.47 -20.95 104.19
N ARG A 544 56.63 -20.11 104.81
CA ARG A 544 55.57 -19.37 104.11
C ARG A 544 56.13 -18.28 103.19
N ASN A 545 57.18 -17.56 103.61
CA ASN A 545 57.77 -16.50 102.79
C ASN A 545 58.41 -17.02 101.48
N LYS A 546 59.05 -18.20 101.49
CA LYS A 546 59.57 -18.82 100.26
C LYS A 546 58.49 -19.04 99.19
N LYS A 547 57.26 -19.34 99.60
CA LYS A 547 56.13 -19.56 98.69
C LYS A 547 55.62 -18.27 98.07
N TYR A 548 55.77 -17.12 98.75
CA TYR A 548 55.42 -15.82 98.17
C TYR A 548 56.44 -15.37 97.13
N GLN A 549 57.75 -15.52 97.40
CA GLN A 549 58.81 -15.16 96.44
C GLN A 549 58.64 -15.88 95.09
N HIS A 550 58.31 -17.17 95.10
CA HIS A 550 58.10 -17.92 93.85
C HIS A 550 56.85 -17.48 93.06
N ILE A 551 55.86 -16.86 93.72
CA ILE A 551 54.69 -16.27 93.04
C ILE A 551 55.06 -14.91 92.41
N GLU A 552 55.94 -14.13 93.04
CA GLU A 552 56.47 -12.88 92.47
C GLU A 552 57.32 -13.15 91.21
N GLU A 553 58.14 -14.21 91.21
CA GLU A 553 58.89 -14.67 90.03
C GLU A 553 57.95 -15.02 88.84
N GLN A 554 56.88 -15.78 89.11
CA GLN A 554 55.89 -16.15 88.09
C GLN A 554 55.10 -14.93 87.56
N LEU A 555 54.77 -13.97 88.44
CA LEU A 555 54.10 -12.74 88.05
C LEU A 555 54.98 -11.88 87.14
N ALA A 556 56.27 -11.76 87.46
CA ALA A 556 57.25 -11.02 86.66
C ALA A 556 57.44 -11.64 85.26
N ALA A 557 57.50 -12.97 85.17
CA ALA A 557 57.57 -13.68 83.89
C ALA A 557 56.34 -13.41 83.01
N ALA A 558 55.13 -13.54 83.57
CA ALA A 558 53.88 -13.27 82.84
C ALA A 558 53.75 -11.79 82.41
N GLN A 559 54.27 -10.84 83.19
CA GLN A 559 54.32 -9.43 82.79
C GLN A 559 55.33 -9.17 81.66
N ALA A 560 56.47 -9.85 81.66
CA ALA A 560 57.43 -9.76 80.55
C ALA A 560 56.83 -10.28 79.24
N GLU A 561 56.18 -11.44 79.27
CA GLU A 561 55.48 -12.03 78.11
C GLU A 561 54.36 -11.11 77.59
N ASN A 562 53.53 -10.55 78.48
CA ASN A 562 52.45 -9.63 78.11
C ASN A 562 52.99 -8.34 77.44
N ASN A 563 54.13 -7.82 77.91
CA ASN A 563 54.79 -6.66 77.30
C ASN A 563 55.44 -7.01 75.96
N GLN A 564 55.97 -8.23 75.81
CA GLN A 564 56.54 -8.71 74.55
C GLN A 564 55.47 -8.88 73.46
N LEU A 565 54.28 -9.39 73.82
CA LEU A 565 53.11 -9.47 72.92
C LEU A 565 52.59 -8.09 72.51
N LYS A 566 52.60 -7.10 73.42
CA LYS A 566 52.26 -5.70 73.09
C LYS A 566 53.26 -5.07 72.11
N ALA A 567 54.55 -5.36 72.26
CA ALA A 567 55.58 -4.88 71.35
C ALA A 567 55.48 -5.49 69.92
N GLN A 568 54.75 -6.60 69.76
CA GLN A 568 54.53 -7.28 68.47
C GLN A 568 53.28 -6.76 67.71
N GLY A 569 52.55 -5.78 68.25
CA GLY A 569 51.53 -5.03 67.50
C GLY A 569 50.20 -5.74 67.22
N ILE A 570 49.90 -6.87 67.90
CA ILE A 570 48.71 -7.70 67.64
C ILE A 570 47.47 -7.21 68.45
N VAL A 571 47.40 -5.90 68.77
CA VAL A 571 46.26 -5.29 69.48
C VAL A 571 45.97 -3.90 68.88
N PRO A 572 44.80 -3.68 68.24
CA PRO A 572 44.41 -2.36 67.75
C PRO A 572 44.00 -1.42 68.91
N PRO A 573 44.29 -0.11 68.83
CA PRO A 573 43.92 0.85 69.86
C PRO A 573 42.41 1.12 69.86
N ALA A 574 41.76 0.97 71.00
CA ALA A 574 40.35 1.32 71.18
C ALA A 574 40.19 2.83 71.50
N GLY A 575 39.67 3.60 70.54
CA GLY A 575 39.31 5.00 70.77
C GLY A 575 39.32 5.86 69.49
N GLY A 576 38.19 5.90 68.77
CA GLY A 576 38.03 6.74 67.59
C GLY A 576 36.76 6.42 66.82
N ASP A 577 35.74 7.27 66.99
CA ASP A 577 34.49 7.31 66.22
C ASP A 577 34.42 8.68 65.52
N PRO A 578 33.70 8.89 64.41
CA PRO A 578 33.09 7.90 63.51
C PRO A 578 33.39 8.14 62.00
N ASP A 579 33.65 7.10 61.21
CA ASP A 579 33.40 7.13 59.75
C ASP A 579 33.24 5.71 59.15
N PRO A 580 32.02 5.27 58.78
CA PRO A 580 31.78 3.93 58.25
C PRO A 580 31.71 3.87 56.71
N ASP A 581 32.62 3.11 56.08
CA ASP A 581 32.32 2.17 54.96
C ASP A 581 33.58 1.56 54.29
N ALA A 582 34.75 2.21 54.36
CA ALA A 582 35.85 1.92 53.41
C ALA A 582 36.86 0.81 53.79
N HIS A 583 37.12 0.54 55.08
CA HIS A 583 38.29 -0.27 55.49
C HIS A 583 38.00 -1.69 55.98
N ASP A 584 36.94 -1.94 56.75
CA ASP A 584 36.70 -3.28 57.33
C ASP A 584 36.38 -4.33 56.23
N ALA A 585 35.57 -3.94 55.24
CA ALA A 585 35.29 -4.76 54.05
C ALA A 585 36.54 -5.09 53.21
N THR A 586 37.62 -4.31 53.33
CA THR A 586 38.89 -4.55 52.63
C THR A 586 39.76 -5.54 53.41
N TYR A 587 39.87 -5.36 54.74
CA TYR A 587 40.59 -6.29 55.62
C TYR A 587 40.01 -7.71 55.59
N TRP A 588 38.68 -7.86 55.68
CA TRP A 588 38.06 -9.18 55.56
C TRP A 588 38.19 -9.79 54.16
N ARG A 589 38.20 -8.97 53.11
CA ARG A 589 38.41 -9.45 51.72
C ARG A 589 39.81 -10.02 51.54
N GLU A 590 40.85 -9.30 51.95
CA GLU A 590 42.23 -9.81 51.91
C GLU A 590 42.37 -11.09 52.75
N LYS A 591 41.76 -11.13 53.94
CA LYS A 591 41.83 -12.28 54.84
C LYS A 591 41.14 -13.52 54.27
N TYR A 592 39.97 -13.39 53.65
CA TYR A 592 39.29 -14.50 52.97
C TYR A 592 39.98 -14.90 51.66
N GLN A 593 40.49 -13.94 50.90
CA GLN A 593 41.20 -14.22 49.65
C GLN A 593 42.49 -15.01 49.93
N LYS A 594 43.27 -14.60 50.95
CA LYS A 594 44.47 -15.34 51.37
C LYS A 594 44.15 -16.75 51.88
N LEU A 595 43.00 -16.94 52.53
CA LEU A 595 42.53 -18.25 52.98
C LEU A 595 42.05 -19.15 51.82
N LEU A 596 41.63 -18.57 50.69
CA LEU A 596 41.31 -19.28 49.44
C LEU A 596 42.58 -19.65 48.66
N GLU A 597 43.57 -18.77 48.66
CA GLU A 597 44.90 -19.02 48.09
C GLU A 597 45.63 -20.14 48.88
N ASP A 598 45.64 -20.07 50.22
CA ASP A 598 46.19 -21.10 51.13
C ASP A 598 45.40 -22.44 51.12
N THR A 599 44.26 -22.54 50.41
CA THR A 599 43.48 -23.79 50.27
C THR A 599 43.37 -24.31 48.84
N THR A 600 44.12 -23.72 47.89
CA THR A 600 44.17 -24.17 46.48
C THR A 600 45.59 -24.43 45.96
N GLY A 601 46.56 -24.62 46.86
CA GLY A 601 47.93 -25.12 46.60
C GLY A 601 48.17 -26.53 47.13
#